data_AF-A0A961WCM7-F1
#
_entry.id   AF-A0A961WCM7-F1
#
_cell.length_a   1.000
_cell.length_b   1.000
_cell.length_c   1.000
_cell.angle_alpha   90.00
_cell.angle_beta   90.00
_cell.angle_gamma   90.00
#
_symmetry.space_group_name_H-M   'P 1'
#
loop_
_entity.id
_entity.type
_entity.pdbx_description
1 polymer ?
#
loop_
_entity_poly.entity_id
_entity_poly.type
_entity_poly.pdbx_seq_one_letter_code
_entity_poly.pdbx_strand_id
1 'polypeptide(L)'
;DGKGQVRILKTDDLSAAIALANAAPAVLEGFVPFTREISVIAVRGADGAIAYYDCPENTHEKGVLRKSVVPAAVTDAATAEAHRIARTILEALDYVGVLAVEFFHLDAAAPSAPSLIVNEIAPRVHNSGHWTMDACAADQFENHIRAISGWPLGATDRHSDVVMRNLIGADVEGWHALIASDPHLSLHLYGKGEARPGRKMGHVNRLSPKS
;
A
#
# COMPACT_ATOMS: atom_id res chain seq x y z
N ASP A 1 -8.54 -4.44 4.26
CA ASP A 1 -9.53 -5.44 3.78
C ASP A 1 -10.98 -5.14 4.18
N GLY A 2 -11.29 -4.02 4.85
CA GLY A 2 -12.66 -3.47 5.04
C GLY A 2 -13.71 -4.33 5.75
N LYS A 3 -13.43 -5.62 5.98
CA LYS A 3 -14.31 -6.56 6.67
C LYS A 3 -14.32 -6.27 8.16
N GLY A 4 -15.49 -6.43 8.78
CA GLY A 4 -15.65 -6.19 10.21
C GLY A 4 -15.58 -4.73 10.61
N GLN A 5 -15.93 -3.80 9.69
CA GLN A 5 -15.98 -2.37 9.96
C GLN A 5 -17.39 -1.84 9.64
N VAL A 6 -17.87 -0.91 10.45
CA VAL A 6 -19.14 -0.19 10.25
C VAL A 6 -18.85 1.30 10.32
N ARG A 7 -19.20 2.04 9.26
CA ARG A 7 -19.12 3.51 9.27
C ARG A 7 -20.35 4.06 9.98
N ILE A 8 -20.15 5.00 10.88
CA ILE A 8 -21.22 5.69 11.62
C ILE A 8 -21.28 7.14 11.13
N LEU A 9 -22.38 7.51 10.48
CA LEU A 9 -22.71 8.88 10.13
C LEU A 9 -23.66 9.48 11.17
N LYS A 10 -23.73 10.81 11.22
CA LYS A 10 -24.56 11.54 12.18
C LYS A 10 -26.05 11.15 12.15
N THR A 11 -26.53 10.67 11.01
CA THR A 11 -27.92 10.29 10.76
C THR A 11 -28.21 8.81 10.98
N ASP A 12 -27.19 7.99 11.23
CA ASP A 12 -27.34 6.54 11.30
C ASP A 12 -27.89 6.11 12.68
N ASP A 13 -28.64 5.01 12.71
CA ASP A 13 -28.87 4.28 13.95
C ASP A 13 -27.63 3.44 14.31
N LEU A 14 -27.42 3.22 15.60
CA LEU A 14 -26.20 2.56 16.09
C LEU A 14 -26.30 1.03 16.11
N SER A 15 -27.39 0.43 15.60
CA SER A 15 -27.67 -1.00 15.78
C SER A 15 -26.58 -1.87 15.15
N ALA A 16 -26.11 -1.51 13.95
CA ALA A 16 -25.04 -2.23 13.27
C ALA A 16 -23.69 -2.12 14.00
N ALA A 17 -23.36 -0.94 14.52
CA ALA A 17 -22.14 -0.72 15.29
C ALA A 17 -22.16 -1.48 16.63
N ILE A 18 -23.30 -1.47 17.32
CA ILE A 18 -23.52 -2.22 18.56
C ILE A 18 -23.43 -3.73 18.30
N ALA A 19 -24.06 -4.22 17.24
CA ALA A 19 -23.99 -5.63 16.87
C ALA A 19 -22.55 -6.07 16.58
N LEU A 20 -21.77 -5.26 15.87
CA LEU A 20 -20.35 -5.51 15.62
C LEU A 20 -19.55 -5.54 16.94
N ALA A 21 -19.71 -4.53 17.79
CA ALA A 21 -19.01 -4.43 19.07
C ALA A 21 -19.37 -5.55 20.06
N ASN A 22 -20.59 -6.08 19.99
CA ASN A 22 -21.01 -7.24 20.77
C ASN A 22 -20.46 -8.57 20.23
N ALA A 23 -20.11 -8.64 18.94
CA ALA A 23 -19.60 -9.84 18.30
C ALA A 23 -18.09 -10.05 18.52
N ALA A 24 -17.31 -8.97 18.63
CA ALA A 24 -15.87 -9.02 18.85
C ALA A 24 -15.34 -7.71 19.47
N PRO A 25 -14.16 -7.73 20.13
CA PRO A 25 -13.46 -6.51 20.52
C PRO A 25 -13.30 -5.57 19.32
N ALA A 26 -13.66 -4.30 19.52
CA ALA A 26 -13.64 -3.29 18.48
C ALA A 26 -12.99 -1.99 18.99
N VAL A 27 -12.43 -1.21 18.07
CA VAL A 27 -11.95 0.15 18.32
C VAL A 27 -12.87 1.12 17.59
N LEU A 28 -13.19 2.24 18.23
CA LEU A 28 -13.94 3.34 17.63
C LEU A 28 -12.96 4.48 17.32
N GLU A 29 -12.91 4.89 16.06
CA GLU A 29 -11.99 5.91 15.59
C GLU A 29 -12.76 7.07 14.94
N GLY A 30 -12.22 8.28 15.07
CA GLY A 30 -12.77 9.44 14.39
C GLY A 30 -12.56 9.32 12.88
N PHE A 31 -13.57 9.72 12.09
CA PHE A 31 -13.42 9.73 10.64
C PHE A 31 -12.37 10.75 10.22
N VAL A 32 -11.32 10.31 9.53
CA VAL A 32 -10.25 11.17 9.03
C VAL A 32 -10.67 11.77 7.67
N PRO A 33 -10.78 13.11 7.54
CA PRO A 33 -11.14 13.76 6.28
C PRO A 33 -9.90 13.91 5.38
N PHE A 34 -9.34 12.79 4.93
CA PHE A 34 -8.15 12.77 4.09
C PHE A 34 -8.43 13.16 2.64
N THR A 35 -7.40 13.65 1.94
CA THR A 35 -7.45 13.96 0.51
C THR A 35 -6.87 12.83 -0.33
N ARG A 36 -5.90 12.09 0.22
CA ARG A 36 -5.23 10.96 -0.44
C ARG A 36 -4.94 9.85 0.57
N GLU A 37 -4.93 8.61 0.09
CA GLU A 37 -4.31 7.50 0.80
C GLU A 37 -2.94 7.27 0.17
N ILE A 38 -1.89 7.24 0.98
CA ILE A 38 -0.54 6.88 0.51
C ILE A 38 -0.01 5.72 1.35
N SER A 39 1.06 5.07 0.92
CA SER A 39 1.78 4.13 1.77
C SER A 39 3.28 4.29 1.60
N VAL A 40 4.04 3.90 2.60
CA VAL A 40 5.50 3.70 2.49
C VAL A 40 5.76 2.21 2.57
N ILE A 41 6.54 1.69 1.61
CA ILE A 41 7.17 0.38 1.73
C ILE A 41 8.60 0.62 2.20
N ALA A 42 8.95 0.11 3.37
CA ALA A 42 10.27 0.24 3.94
C ALA A 42 10.85 -1.15 4.22
N VAL A 43 12.17 -1.27 4.11
CA VAL A 43 12.91 -2.49 4.44
C VAL A 43 13.99 -2.15 5.46
N ARG A 44 14.10 -2.95 6.51
CA ARG A 44 15.20 -2.86 7.49
C ARG A 44 16.00 -4.16 7.51
N GLY A 45 17.32 -4.07 7.34
CA GLY A 45 18.26 -5.18 7.44
C GLY A 45 18.60 -5.52 8.90
N ALA A 46 19.14 -6.72 9.13
CA ALA A 46 19.60 -7.15 10.46
C ALA A 46 20.80 -6.32 10.98
N ASP A 47 21.50 -5.61 10.10
CA ASP A 47 22.55 -4.64 10.41
C ASP A 47 21.99 -3.25 10.79
N GLY A 48 20.67 -3.08 10.76
CA GLY A 48 19.98 -1.83 11.03
C GLY A 48 19.89 -0.87 9.85
N ALA A 49 20.42 -1.22 8.67
CA ALA A 49 20.25 -0.42 7.46
C ALA A 49 18.76 -0.33 7.09
N ILE A 50 18.30 0.85 6.68
CA ILE A 50 16.90 1.07 6.26
C ILE A 50 16.87 1.70 4.87
N ALA A 51 16.04 1.15 3.98
CA ALA A 51 15.74 1.72 2.68
C ALA A 51 14.22 1.88 2.48
N TYR A 52 13.83 2.84 1.65
CA TYR A 52 12.43 3.20 1.38
C TYR A 52 12.19 3.21 -0.12
N TYR A 53 11.06 2.65 -0.55
CA TYR A 53 10.57 2.84 -1.90
C TYR A 53 9.76 4.14 -2.02
N ASP A 54 9.68 4.69 -3.23
CA ASP A 54 8.81 5.85 -3.51
C ASP A 54 7.37 5.58 -3.05
N CYS A 55 6.72 6.60 -2.47
CA CYS A 55 5.36 6.52 -1.97
C CYS A 55 4.37 6.34 -3.14
N PRO A 56 3.56 5.27 -3.18
CA PRO A 56 2.36 5.23 -4.02
C PRO A 56 1.20 6.04 -3.42
N GLU A 57 0.40 6.66 -4.29
CA GLU A 57 -0.97 7.04 -3.99
C GLU A 57 -1.89 5.85 -4.26
N ASN A 58 -2.69 5.47 -3.26
CA ASN A 58 -3.52 4.28 -3.25
C ASN A 58 -4.99 4.66 -3.40
N THR A 59 -5.71 3.91 -4.24
CA THR A 59 -7.17 4.04 -4.36
C THR A 59 -7.82 2.72 -3.96
N HIS A 60 -8.64 2.78 -2.91
CA HIS A 60 -9.46 1.66 -2.46
C HIS A 60 -10.90 1.75 -2.99
N GLU A 61 -11.48 0.61 -3.32
CA GLU A 61 -12.91 0.48 -3.60
C GLU A 61 -13.46 -0.63 -2.71
N LYS A 62 -14.51 -0.33 -1.92
CA LYS A 62 -15.12 -1.27 -0.98
C LYS A 62 -14.09 -1.94 -0.05
N GLY A 63 -13.09 -1.17 0.40
CA GLY A 63 -12.04 -1.63 1.31
C GLY A 63 -10.96 -2.52 0.67
N VAL A 64 -10.91 -2.60 -0.67
CA VAL A 64 -9.92 -3.38 -1.43
C VAL A 64 -9.11 -2.44 -2.32
N LEU A 65 -7.78 -2.56 -2.27
CA LEU A 65 -6.87 -1.77 -3.10
C LEU A 65 -7.10 -2.07 -4.59
N ARG A 66 -7.52 -1.07 -5.36
CA ARG A 66 -7.72 -1.19 -6.81
C ARG A 66 -6.50 -0.72 -7.59
N LYS A 67 -5.89 0.38 -7.16
CA LYS A 67 -4.83 1.07 -7.92
C LYS A 67 -3.78 1.66 -6.98
N SER A 68 -2.52 1.60 -7.40
CA SER A 68 -1.42 2.36 -6.81
C SER A 68 -0.72 3.15 -7.91
N VAL A 69 -0.52 4.45 -7.72
CA VAL A 69 0.14 5.36 -8.67
C VAL A 69 1.43 5.86 -8.06
N VAL A 70 2.54 5.73 -8.78
CA VAL A 70 3.89 6.10 -8.31
C VAL A 70 4.56 7.01 -9.35
N PRO A 71 5.09 8.17 -8.94
CA PRO A 71 5.10 8.70 -7.56
C PRO A 71 3.73 9.23 -7.13
N ALA A 72 3.46 9.23 -5.82
CA ALA A 72 2.30 9.89 -5.24
C ALA A 72 2.35 11.41 -5.48
N ALA A 73 1.20 12.03 -5.70
CA ALA A 73 1.08 13.48 -5.85
C ALA A 73 1.08 14.20 -4.49
N VAL A 74 2.18 14.04 -3.74
CA VAL A 74 2.42 14.67 -2.43
C VAL A 74 3.72 15.48 -2.45
N THR A 75 3.88 16.39 -1.50
CA THR A 75 5.11 17.21 -1.40
C THR A 75 6.29 16.39 -0.89
N ASP A 76 7.52 16.81 -1.23
CA ASP A 76 8.74 16.20 -0.70
C ASP A 76 8.77 16.21 0.84
N ALA A 77 8.22 17.26 1.46
CA ALA A 77 8.09 17.36 2.91
C ALA A 77 7.16 16.27 3.48
N ALA A 78 6.03 15.97 2.81
CA ALA A 78 5.14 14.88 3.21
C ALA A 78 5.82 13.52 3.03
N THR A 79 6.53 13.30 1.92
CA THR A 79 7.30 12.07 1.69
C THR A 79 8.38 11.86 2.76
N ALA A 80 9.14 12.91 3.09
CA ALA A 80 10.15 12.87 4.14
C ALA A 80 9.56 12.55 5.51
N GLU A 81 8.39 13.12 5.84
CA GLU A 81 7.70 12.83 7.10
C GLU A 81 7.16 11.39 7.13
N ALA A 82 6.62 10.87 6.03
CA ALA A 82 6.20 9.48 5.93
C ALA A 82 7.38 8.51 6.16
N HIS A 83 8.55 8.80 5.58
CA HIS A 83 9.78 8.03 5.83
C HIS A 83 10.23 8.13 7.28
N ARG A 84 10.17 9.31 7.90
CA ARG A 84 10.52 9.50 9.32
C ARG A 84 9.60 8.69 10.24
N ILE A 85 8.30 8.66 9.97
CA ILE A 85 7.34 7.85 10.72
C ILE A 85 7.63 6.36 10.52
N ALA A 86 7.84 5.90 9.28
CA ALA A 86 8.17 4.51 8.99
C ALA A 86 9.47 4.06 9.68
N ARG A 87 10.52 4.92 9.68
CA ARG A 87 11.75 4.71 10.44
C ARG A 87 11.46 4.48 11.92
N THR A 88 10.70 5.40 12.52
CA THR A 88 10.38 5.38 13.95
C THR A 88 9.69 4.07 14.33
N ILE A 89 8.76 3.59 13.48
CA ILE A 89 8.06 2.32 13.67
C ILE A 89 9.05 1.13 13.55
N LEU A 90 9.87 1.09 12.50
CA LEU A 90 10.83 0.02 12.27
C LEU A 90 11.84 -0.10 13.42
N GLU A 91 12.38 1.02 13.90
CA GLU A 91 13.35 1.08 14.99
C GLU A 91 12.71 0.71 16.33
N ALA A 92 11.50 1.22 16.63
CA ALA A 92 10.80 0.90 17.88
C ALA A 92 10.38 -0.57 17.98
N LEU A 93 10.11 -1.23 16.85
CA LEU A 93 9.78 -2.65 16.79
C LEU A 93 11.02 -3.56 16.64
N ASP A 94 12.22 -2.98 16.49
CA ASP A 94 13.44 -3.68 16.07
C ASP A 94 13.20 -4.65 14.90
N TYR A 95 12.41 -4.20 13.92
CA TYR A 95 11.91 -5.07 12.87
C TYR A 95 12.99 -5.38 11.82
N VAL A 96 13.02 -6.62 11.32
CA VAL A 96 13.89 -7.06 10.21
C VAL A 96 13.02 -7.58 9.08
N GLY A 97 13.25 -7.07 7.87
CA GLY A 97 12.45 -7.36 6.68
C GLY A 97 11.69 -6.14 6.17
N VAL A 98 10.74 -6.40 5.27
CA VAL A 98 9.81 -5.39 4.73
C VAL A 98 8.60 -5.17 5.64
N LEU A 99 8.26 -3.89 5.83
CA LEU A 99 7.05 -3.41 6.49
C LEU A 99 6.41 -2.32 5.63
N ALA A 100 5.09 -2.34 5.54
CA ALA A 100 4.32 -1.24 4.95
C ALA A 100 3.63 -0.42 6.04
N VAL A 101 3.63 0.89 5.86
CA VAL A 101 2.84 1.83 6.66
C VAL A 101 1.85 2.51 5.72
N GLU A 102 0.56 2.39 6.01
CA GLU A 102 -0.49 3.10 5.28
C GLU A 102 -0.81 4.43 5.98
N PHE A 103 -1.02 5.48 5.19
CA PHE A 103 -1.30 6.82 5.69
C PHE A 103 -2.52 7.41 5.03
N PHE A 104 -3.26 8.15 5.83
CA PHE A 104 -4.16 9.19 5.39
C PHE A 104 -3.37 10.49 5.26
N HIS A 105 -3.28 11.04 4.05
CA HIS A 105 -2.69 12.34 3.79
C HIS A 105 -3.77 13.41 3.76
N LEU A 106 -3.56 14.48 4.52
CA LEU A 106 -4.43 15.64 4.61
C LEU A 106 -3.72 16.81 3.93
N ASP A 107 -4.37 17.43 2.95
CA ASP A 107 -3.91 18.71 2.44
C ASP A 107 -4.01 19.72 3.60
N ALA A 108 -2.94 20.48 3.84
CA ALA A 108 -2.80 21.32 5.03
C ALA A 108 -4.01 22.28 5.18
N ALA A 109 -4.99 21.90 6.01
CA ALA A 109 -6.19 22.69 6.27
C ALA A 109 -5.98 23.70 7.41
N ALA A 110 -4.98 23.48 8.26
CA ALA A 110 -4.60 24.37 9.35
C ALA A 110 -3.08 24.27 9.64
N PRO A 111 -2.39 25.35 10.04
CA PRO A 111 -0.94 25.37 10.28
C PRO A 111 -0.44 24.40 11.36
N SER A 112 -1.33 23.88 12.22
CA SER A 112 -0.99 23.00 13.35
C SER A 112 -1.49 21.56 13.22
N ALA A 113 -2.22 21.23 12.14
CA ALA A 113 -2.71 19.88 11.93
C ALA A 113 -1.63 19.01 11.27
N PRO A 114 -1.50 17.73 11.66
CA PRO A 114 -0.60 16.81 10.96
C PRO A 114 -1.06 16.62 9.51
N SER A 115 -0.12 16.62 8.58
CA SER A 115 -0.37 16.33 7.15
C SER A 115 -0.51 14.82 6.88
N LEU A 116 -0.11 13.98 7.83
CA LEU A 116 -0.15 12.53 7.73
C LEU A 116 -0.70 11.91 9.02
N ILE A 117 -1.61 10.96 8.87
CA ILE A 117 -2.11 10.12 9.95
C ILE A 117 -1.87 8.67 9.56
N VAL A 118 -1.20 7.89 10.41
CA VAL A 118 -1.00 6.45 10.20
C VAL A 118 -2.37 5.77 10.31
N ASN A 119 -2.74 5.00 9.29
CA ASN A 119 -3.94 4.17 9.27
C ASN A 119 -3.63 2.77 9.85
N GLU A 120 -2.74 2.04 9.19
CA GLU A 120 -2.34 0.70 9.61
C GLU A 120 -0.89 0.38 9.26
N ILE A 121 -0.35 -0.67 9.88
CA ILE A 121 0.95 -1.23 9.54
C ILE A 121 0.81 -2.70 9.13
N ALA A 122 1.55 -3.12 8.11
CA ALA A 122 1.62 -4.51 7.68
C ALA A 122 3.09 -4.97 7.77
N PRO A 123 3.46 -5.80 8.76
CA PRO A 123 4.81 -6.35 8.92
C PRO A 123 5.06 -7.49 7.93
N ARG A 124 5.00 -7.17 6.64
CA ARG A 124 5.24 -8.06 5.50
C ARG A 124 5.33 -7.22 4.22
N VAL A 125 5.73 -7.87 3.13
CA VAL A 125 5.46 -7.36 1.78
C VAL A 125 3.98 -7.03 1.61
N HIS A 126 3.70 -5.99 0.84
CA HIS A 126 2.39 -5.36 0.76
C HIS A 126 1.92 -5.18 -0.69
N ASN A 127 0.59 -5.19 -0.87
CA ASN A 127 -0.04 -5.09 -2.18
C ASN A 127 0.32 -3.77 -2.87
N SER A 128 0.31 -2.67 -2.13
CA SER A 128 0.74 -1.35 -2.65
C SER A 128 2.22 -1.27 -3.01
N GLY A 129 3.01 -2.31 -2.74
CA GLY A 129 4.41 -2.40 -3.17
C GLY A 129 4.64 -3.28 -4.39
N HIS A 130 3.62 -3.94 -4.98
CA HIS A 130 3.86 -4.86 -6.11
C HIS A 130 4.36 -4.16 -7.38
N TRP A 131 4.17 -2.84 -7.47
CA TRP A 131 4.76 -2.03 -8.53
C TRP A 131 6.29 -2.13 -8.59
N THR A 132 6.94 -2.40 -7.46
CA THR A 132 8.40 -2.51 -7.36
C THR A 132 8.97 -3.66 -8.19
N MET A 133 8.15 -4.68 -8.51
CA MET A 133 8.55 -5.84 -9.30
C MET A 133 8.99 -5.48 -10.72
N ASP A 134 8.45 -4.40 -11.30
CA ASP A 134 8.73 -4.00 -12.69
C ASP A 134 9.36 -2.60 -12.81
N ALA A 135 9.45 -1.85 -11.72
CA ALA A 135 9.94 -0.47 -11.75
C ALA A 135 11.16 -0.20 -10.85
N CYS A 136 11.64 -1.19 -10.09
CA CYS A 136 12.83 -1.08 -9.23
C CYS A 136 13.85 -2.18 -9.57
N ALA A 137 15.12 -1.91 -9.28
CA ALA A 137 16.19 -2.89 -9.48
C ALA A 137 16.10 -4.07 -8.50
N ALA A 138 15.72 -3.82 -7.26
CA ALA A 138 15.34 -4.84 -6.28
C ALA A 138 13.90 -4.56 -5.84
N ASP A 139 13.04 -5.57 -5.96
CA ASP A 139 11.65 -5.45 -5.54
C ASP A 139 11.48 -5.69 -4.03
N GLN A 140 10.29 -5.40 -3.49
CA GLN A 140 10.01 -5.61 -2.07
C GLN A 140 10.20 -7.06 -1.61
N PHE A 141 10.01 -8.05 -2.48
CA PHE A 141 10.16 -9.47 -2.12
C PHE A 141 11.63 -9.83 -2.02
N GLU A 142 12.43 -9.42 -3.00
CA GLU A 142 13.88 -9.60 -2.97
C GLU A 142 14.49 -8.89 -1.78
N ASN A 143 14.12 -7.62 -1.54
CA ASN A 143 14.61 -6.87 -0.40
C ASN A 143 14.16 -7.46 0.95
N HIS A 144 12.96 -8.03 1.02
CA HIS A 144 12.54 -8.79 2.19
C HIS A 144 13.46 -9.98 2.44
N ILE A 145 13.78 -10.78 1.41
CA ILE A 145 14.69 -11.92 1.53
C ILE A 145 16.11 -11.47 1.89
N ARG A 146 16.65 -10.44 1.25
CA ARG A 146 17.98 -9.87 1.57
C ARG A 146 18.07 -9.47 3.04
N ALA A 147 17.08 -8.73 3.53
CA ALA A 147 17.03 -8.28 4.91
C ALA A 147 17.04 -9.43 5.93
N ILE A 148 16.17 -10.43 5.76
CA ILE A 148 16.08 -11.57 6.70
C ILE A 148 17.27 -12.55 6.56
N SER A 149 17.97 -12.52 5.43
CA SER A 149 19.16 -13.35 5.18
C SER A 149 20.48 -12.65 5.54
N GLY A 150 20.42 -11.40 6.01
CA GLY A 150 21.62 -10.60 6.35
C GLY A 150 22.45 -10.15 5.15
N TRP A 151 21.85 -10.06 3.96
CA TRP A 151 22.52 -9.53 2.77
C TRP A 151 22.37 -8.01 2.71
N PRO A 152 23.29 -7.30 2.02
CA PRO A 152 23.10 -5.89 1.72
C PRO A 152 21.78 -5.64 0.99
N LEU A 153 21.05 -4.63 1.44
CA LEU A 153 19.80 -4.21 0.82
C LEU A 153 20.05 -3.78 -0.64
N GLY A 154 19.13 -4.14 -1.52
CA GLY A 154 19.11 -3.70 -2.91
C GLY A 154 18.54 -2.29 -3.05
N ALA A 155 18.87 -1.63 -4.17
CA ALA A 155 18.41 -0.28 -4.47
C ALA A 155 16.88 -0.23 -4.58
N THR A 156 16.28 0.78 -3.94
CA THR A 156 14.83 1.00 -3.91
C THR A 156 14.38 2.11 -4.86
N ASP A 157 15.32 2.79 -5.51
CA ASP A 157 15.02 3.82 -6.51
C ASP A 157 14.25 3.22 -7.69
N ARG A 158 13.15 3.88 -8.06
CA ARG A 158 12.42 3.51 -9.27
C ARG A 158 13.17 4.00 -10.52
N HIS A 159 13.19 3.18 -11.57
CA HIS A 159 13.67 3.56 -12.91
C HIS A 159 12.54 4.05 -13.82
N SER A 160 11.28 3.88 -13.43
CA SER A 160 10.09 4.25 -14.23
C SER A 160 8.97 4.75 -13.33
N ASP A 161 8.09 5.59 -13.86
CA ASP A 161 6.78 5.86 -13.25
C ASP A 161 5.89 4.64 -13.48
N VAL A 162 4.93 4.38 -12.58
CA VAL A 162 4.11 3.18 -12.67
C VAL A 162 2.70 3.38 -12.12
N VAL A 163 1.74 2.79 -12.84
CA VAL A 163 0.37 2.60 -12.36
C VAL A 163 0.12 1.10 -12.20
N MET A 164 0.05 0.63 -10.97
CA MET A 164 -0.33 -0.73 -10.63
C MET A 164 -1.86 -0.82 -10.55
N ARG A 165 -2.46 -1.86 -11.13
CA ARG A 165 -3.88 -2.20 -10.96
C ARG A 165 -4.05 -3.65 -10.55
N ASN A 166 -4.87 -3.90 -9.54
CA ASN A 166 -5.21 -5.27 -9.14
C ASN A 166 -6.23 -5.88 -10.10
N LEU A 167 -6.04 -7.17 -10.42
CA LEU A 167 -7.03 -8.01 -11.09
C LEU A 167 -7.81 -8.78 -10.02
N ILE A 168 -9.07 -8.40 -9.78
CA ILE A 168 -9.92 -8.92 -8.70
C ILE A 168 -11.08 -9.73 -9.27
N GLY A 169 -11.26 -10.95 -8.78
CA GLY A 169 -12.33 -11.84 -9.24
C GLY A 169 -12.31 -11.98 -10.75
N ALA A 170 -13.46 -11.73 -11.38
CA ALA A 170 -13.64 -11.84 -12.83
C ALA A 170 -12.78 -10.86 -13.66
N ASP A 171 -12.23 -9.79 -13.07
CA ASP A 171 -11.33 -8.86 -13.77
C ASP A 171 -10.12 -9.60 -14.39
N VAL A 172 -9.73 -10.74 -13.81
CA VAL A 172 -8.63 -11.56 -14.32
C VAL A 172 -8.96 -12.20 -15.66
N GLU A 173 -10.21 -12.50 -15.97
CA GLU A 173 -10.58 -13.22 -17.21
C GLU A 173 -10.24 -12.42 -18.47
N GLY A 174 -10.19 -11.09 -18.36
CA GLY A 174 -9.81 -10.18 -19.44
C GLY A 174 -8.30 -9.97 -19.62
N TRP A 175 -7.44 -10.68 -18.88
CA TRP A 175 -5.99 -10.39 -18.85
C TRP A 175 -5.34 -10.40 -20.25
N HIS A 176 -5.76 -11.31 -21.13
CA HIS A 176 -5.17 -11.47 -22.46
C HIS A 176 -5.46 -10.27 -23.36
N ALA A 177 -6.71 -9.78 -23.37
CA ALA A 177 -7.08 -8.58 -24.11
C ALA A 177 -6.41 -7.33 -23.52
N LEU A 178 -6.26 -7.28 -22.19
CA LEU A 178 -5.62 -6.18 -21.49
C LEU A 178 -4.14 -6.03 -21.91
N ILE A 179 -3.34 -7.09 -21.88
CA ILE A 179 -1.93 -7.00 -22.31
C ILE A 179 -1.78 -6.71 -23.81
N ALA A 180 -2.74 -7.16 -24.63
CA ALA A 180 -2.73 -6.87 -26.06
C ALA A 180 -3.04 -5.38 -26.36
N SER A 181 -3.67 -4.67 -25.43
CA SER A 181 -4.08 -3.28 -25.60
C SER A 181 -2.98 -2.25 -25.32
N ASP A 182 -1.96 -2.62 -24.53
CA ASP A 182 -0.88 -1.71 -24.15
C ASP A 182 0.43 -2.50 -23.92
N PRO A 183 1.46 -2.33 -24.78
CA PRO A 183 2.72 -3.05 -24.66
C PRO A 183 3.56 -2.65 -23.44
N HIS A 184 3.17 -1.61 -22.70
CA HIS A 184 3.84 -1.17 -21.48
C HIS A 184 3.26 -1.78 -20.20
N LEU A 185 2.38 -2.78 -20.33
CA LEU A 185 1.83 -3.54 -19.20
C LEU A 185 2.67 -4.78 -18.90
N SER A 186 3.20 -4.86 -17.68
CA SER A 186 3.70 -6.11 -17.10
C SER A 186 2.60 -6.82 -16.33
N LEU A 187 2.30 -8.07 -16.70
CA LEU A 187 1.24 -8.88 -16.09
C LEU A 187 1.80 -9.87 -15.08
N HIS A 188 1.17 -9.92 -13.90
CA HIS A 188 1.46 -10.87 -12.83
C HIS A 188 0.19 -11.64 -12.44
N LEU A 189 0.15 -12.94 -12.72
CA LEU A 189 -0.94 -13.83 -12.33
C LEU A 189 -0.49 -14.76 -11.21
N TYR A 190 -1.30 -14.89 -10.15
CA TYR A 190 -0.90 -15.63 -8.95
C TYR A 190 -1.15 -17.15 -9.03
N GLY A 191 -1.58 -17.68 -10.17
CA GLY A 191 -1.89 -19.11 -10.33
C GLY A 191 -2.99 -19.63 -9.41
N LYS A 192 -3.84 -18.74 -8.88
CA LYS A 192 -4.99 -19.14 -8.04
C LYS A 192 -6.02 -19.84 -8.93
N GLY A 193 -6.74 -20.82 -8.36
CA GLY A 193 -7.85 -21.51 -9.02
C GLY A 193 -9.05 -20.58 -9.28
N GLU A 194 -10.21 -20.91 -8.71
CA GLU A 194 -11.46 -20.16 -8.99
C GLU A 194 -11.39 -18.65 -8.69
N ALA A 195 -11.81 -17.82 -9.64
CA ALA A 195 -11.94 -16.38 -9.52
C ALA A 195 -13.24 -16.02 -8.75
N ARG A 196 -13.10 -15.68 -7.46
CA ARG A 196 -14.24 -15.30 -6.59
C ARG A 196 -14.34 -13.78 -6.44
N PRO A 197 -15.55 -13.23 -6.21
CA PRO A 197 -15.72 -11.80 -5.90
C PRO A 197 -14.80 -11.35 -4.76
N GLY A 198 -14.07 -10.25 -4.97
CA GLY A 198 -13.12 -9.70 -4.00
C GLY A 198 -11.79 -10.46 -3.89
N ARG A 199 -11.61 -11.60 -4.57
CA ARG A 199 -10.35 -12.35 -4.54
C ARG A 199 -9.32 -11.70 -5.46
N LYS A 200 -8.16 -11.29 -4.92
CA LYS A 200 -7.03 -10.80 -5.73
C LYS A 200 -6.43 -11.96 -6.52
N MET A 201 -6.53 -11.93 -7.85
CA MET A 201 -6.09 -13.00 -8.76
C MET A 201 -4.75 -12.69 -9.43
N GLY A 202 -4.40 -11.42 -9.54
CA GLY A 202 -3.15 -10.94 -10.11
C GLY A 202 -3.07 -9.41 -10.00
N HIS A 203 -2.09 -8.83 -10.66
CA HIS A 203 -2.00 -7.40 -10.90
C HIS A 203 -1.32 -7.11 -12.25
N VAL A 204 -1.46 -5.89 -12.72
CA VAL A 204 -0.71 -5.36 -13.86
C VAL A 204 0.02 -4.09 -13.44
N ASN A 205 1.25 -3.93 -13.89
CA ASN A 205 2.02 -2.70 -13.74
C ASN A 205 2.15 -2.04 -15.11
N ARG A 206 1.59 -0.83 -15.25
CA ARG A 206 1.77 -0.03 -16.46
C ARG A 206 2.94 0.93 -16.27
N LEU A 207 4.02 0.73 -17.01
CA LEU A 207 5.21 1.57 -16.92
C LEU A 207 5.13 2.81 -17.82
N SER A 208 5.78 3.88 -17.41
CA SER A 208 6.05 5.07 -18.22
C SER A 208 7.41 5.66 -17.90
N PRO A 209 7.97 6.52 -18.77
CA PRO A 209 9.21 7.24 -18.47
C PRO A 209 9.13 7.92 -17.10
N LYS A 210 10.24 7.87 -16.37
CA LYS A 210 10.37 8.50 -15.05
C LYS A 210 10.20 10.02 -15.17
N SER A 211 9.31 10.58 -14.36
CA SER A 211 9.16 12.04 -14.15
C SER A 211 10.34 12.65 -13.41
#